data_AF-A0A8T4PZH1-F1
#
_entry.id   AF-A0A8T4PZH1-F1
#
_cell.length_a   1.000
_cell.length_b   1.000
_cell.length_c   1.000
_cell.angle_alpha   90.00
_cell.angle_beta   90.00
_cell.angle_gamma   90.00
#
_symmetry.space_group_name_H-M   'P 1'
#
loop_
_entity.id
_entity.type
_entity.pdbx_description
1 polymer ?
#
loop_
_entity_poly.entity_id
_entity_poly.type
_entity_poly.pdbx_seq_one_letter_code
_entity_poly.pdbx_strand_id
1 'polypeptide(L)'
;MALSPEVQAQLEEQKKHCVFCKIIAGEMKSFPIYKDAVMTGMLDINPAVKGHALFMPLEHYPILSFLPPETFAHLFGKLPTLVKSLKTAMVVPGATAFIANGGAAGQQSPHFLMHLFPRERWDGLSLSGGKGQKTDLSGFWKSLNAVMTEHFSRNPGGSVKTSETYEDDLVQGSAPDNPWGKGHVVLSIPGKEFDQLDENASRRLFTVASYASSILFESLQAHGTNLILHTGESEDNDSGFRLHLLPRWQDDGLLLSWKPLAQKPDLEAIKSKLRDEFFVVEHTPPPIKRKEEDTGDKLKKILEKQSPDSEIERAISEARK
;
A
#
# COMPACT_ATOMS: atom_id res chain seq x y z
N MET A 1 -13.95 -11.19 -7.26
CA MET A 1 -15.04 -11.10 -8.26
C MET A 1 -14.50 -10.39 -9.48
N ALA A 2 -14.93 -10.74 -10.69
CA ALA A 2 -14.57 -9.98 -11.88
C ALA A 2 -15.28 -8.61 -11.85
N LEU A 3 -14.54 -7.53 -12.12
CA LEU A 3 -15.09 -6.18 -12.20
C LEU A 3 -16.11 -6.10 -13.35
N SER A 4 -17.19 -5.33 -13.17
CA SER A 4 -18.14 -5.09 -14.25
C SER A 4 -17.47 -4.35 -15.43
N PRO A 5 -17.96 -4.51 -16.67
CA PRO A 5 -17.40 -3.79 -17.83
C PRO A 5 -17.41 -2.26 -17.65
N GLU A 6 -18.42 -1.73 -16.96
CA GLU A 6 -18.54 -0.30 -16.65
C GLU A 6 -17.42 0.16 -15.72
N VAL A 7 -17.15 -0.58 -14.65
CA VAL A 7 -16.05 -0.28 -13.73
C VAL A 7 -14.71 -0.39 -14.44
N GLN A 8 -14.52 -1.39 -15.31
CA GLN A 8 -13.30 -1.51 -16.11
C GLN A 8 -13.09 -0.29 -17.02
N ALA A 9 -14.12 0.15 -17.74
CA ALA A 9 -14.04 1.32 -18.59
C ALA A 9 -13.70 2.60 -17.79
N GLN A 10 -14.27 2.75 -16.60
CA GLN A 10 -13.97 3.86 -15.70
C GLN A 10 -12.50 3.84 -15.22
N LEU A 11 -11.98 2.67 -14.86
CA LEU A 11 -10.58 2.52 -14.45
C LEU A 11 -9.62 2.85 -15.59
N GLU A 12 -9.91 2.40 -16.80
CA GLU A 12 -9.10 2.74 -17.98
C GLU A 12 -9.11 4.24 -18.27
N GLU A 13 -10.23 4.92 -18.06
CA GLU A 13 -10.30 6.37 -18.21
C GLU A 13 -9.51 7.10 -17.11
N GLN A 14 -9.62 6.66 -15.85
CA GLN A 14 -8.82 7.19 -14.75
C GLN A 14 -7.32 7.00 -14.99
N LYS A 15 -6.90 5.85 -15.53
CA LYS A 15 -5.52 5.52 -15.86
C LYS A 15 -4.90 6.54 -16.84
N LYS A 16 -5.63 6.97 -17.87
CA LYS A 16 -5.15 7.97 -18.85
C LYS A 16 -4.83 9.33 -18.23
N HIS A 17 -5.58 9.71 -17.19
CA HIS A 17 -5.44 10.99 -16.50
C HIS A 17 -4.61 10.90 -15.20
N CYS A 18 -4.16 9.70 -14.83
CA CYS A 18 -3.39 9.48 -13.62
C CYS A 18 -1.93 9.96 -13.77
N VAL A 19 -1.53 10.91 -12.91
CA VAL A 19 -0.15 11.42 -12.87
C VAL A 19 0.87 10.32 -12.56
N PHE A 20 0.53 9.37 -11.70
CA PHE A 20 1.41 8.28 -11.32
C PHE A 20 1.58 7.25 -12.45
N CYS A 21 0.53 6.97 -13.23
CA CYS A 21 0.65 6.14 -14.43
C CYS A 21 1.60 6.77 -15.46
N LYS A 22 1.54 8.09 -15.66
CA LYS A 22 2.48 8.82 -16.53
C LYS A 22 3.91 8.77 -16.01
N ILE A 23 4.11 8.89 -14.70
CA ILE A 23 5.43 8.71 -14.08
C ILE A 23 5.95 7.28 -14.30
N ILE A 24 5.12 6.26 -14.08
CA ILE A 24 5.49 4.84 -14.28
C ILE A 24 5.84 4.56 -15.75
N ALA A 25 5.11 5.17 -16.69
CA ALA A 25 5.37 5.10 -18.12
C ALA A 25 6.62 5.87 -18.58
N GLY A 26 7.25 6.66 -17.70
CA GLY A 26 8.43 7.47 -18.01
C GLY A 26 8.12 8.78 -18.73
N GLU A 27 6.86 9.19 -18.81
CA GLU A 27 6.42 10.44 -19.44
C GLU A 27 6.70 11.67 -18.57
N MET A 28 6.97 11.46 -17.27
CA MET A 28 7.25 12.52 -16.30
C MET A 28 8.53 12.23 -15.52
N LYS A 29 9.27 13.29 -15.20
CA LYS A 29 10.47 13.18 -14.36
C LYS A 29 10.10 12.69 -12.95
N SER A 30 10.86 11.72 -12.46
CA SER A 30 10.73 11.18 -11.12
C SER A 30 12.10 10.80 -10.54
N PHE A 31 12.12 10.43 -9.27
CA PHE A 31 13.32 9.99 -8.55
C PHE A 31 13.12 8.55 -8.06
N PRO A 32 13.18 7.55 -8.97
CA PRO A 32 12.94 6.17 -8.61
C PRO A 32 14.04 5.64 -7.69
N ILE A 33 13.62 4.95 -6.63
CA ILE A 33 14.47 4.33 -5.60
C ILE A 33 14.26 2.82 -5.52
N TYR A 34 13.12 2.31 -6.02
CA TYR A 34 12.77 0.91 -6.01
C TYR A 34 11.93 0.53 -7.22
N LYS A 35 12.14 -0.66 -7.77
CA LYS A 35 11.28 -1.26 -8.79
C LYS A 35 11.42 -2.78 -8.73
N ASP A 36 10.30 -3.46 -8.82
CA ASP A 36 10.23 -4.90 -9.05
C ASP A 36 9.18 -5.22 -10.14
N ALA A 37 8.71 -6.47 -10.20
CA ALA A 37 7.73 -6.91 -11.18
C ALA A 37 6.29 -6.42 -10.92
N VAL A 38 5.99 -5.92 -9.72
CA VAL A 38 4.63 -5.63 -9.23
C VAL A 38 4.47 -4.16 -8.81
N MET A 39 5.51 -3.56 -8.22
CA MET A 39 5.47 -2.23 -7.62
C MET A 39 6.73 -1.41 -7.91
N THR A 40 6.63 -0.11 -7.65
CA THR A 40 7.75 0.83 -7.71
C THR A 40 7.71 1.78 -6.52
N GLY A 41 8.88 2.31 -6.17
CA GLY A 41 9.07 3.35 -5.17
C GLY A 41 9.86 4.52 -5.74
N MET A 42 9.47 5.74 -5.39
CA MET A 42 10.11 6.98 -5.81
C MET A 42 10.09 8.03 -4.69
N LEU A 43 11.02 8.98 -4.68
CA LEU A 43 10.96 10.10 -3.74
C LEU A 43 9.85 11.09 -4.11
N ASP A 44 9.20 11.63 -3.08
CA ASP A 44 8.29 12.76 -3.24
C ASP A 44 9.08 14.05 -3.56
N ILE A 45 8.61 14.81 -4.54
CA ILE A 45 9.24 16.07 -4.98
C ILE A 45 8.93 17.26 -4.05
N ASN A 46 7.93 17.10 -3.17
CA ASN A 46 7.53 18.03 -2.11
C ASN A 46 7.49 17.26 -0.77
N PRO A 47 8.65 16.80 -0.29
CA PRO A 47 8.73 15.88 0.84
C PRO A 47 8.28 16.54 2.15
N ALA A 48 7.55 15.79 3.00
CA ALA A 48 7.20 16.22 4.36
C ALA A 48 8.43 16.17 5.29
N VAL A 49 9.25 15.13 5.11
CA VAL A 49 10.50 14.86 5.82
C VAL A 49 11.54 14.37 4.82
N LYS A 50 12.82 14.49 5.15
CA LYS A 50 13.90 14.09 4.25
C LYS A 50 13.81 12.60 3.96
N GLY A 51 13.71 12.19 2.70
CA GLY A 51 13.54 10.79 2.31
C GLY A 51 12.09 10.31 2.26
N HIS A 52 11.10 11.22 2.37
CA HIS A 52 9.70 10.92 2.08
C HIS A 52 9.59 10.23 0.70
N ALA A 53 9.12 8.99 0.73
CA ALA A 53 9.02 8.12 -0.42
C ALA A 53 7.56 7.72 -0.68
N LEU A 54 7.26 7.46 -1.95
CA LEU A 54 5.97 7.03 -2.44
C LEU A 54 6.13 5.63 -3.03
N PHE A 55 5.35 4.68 -2.54
CA PHE A 55 5.29 3.31 -3.06
C PHE A 55 3.92 3.02 -3.65
N MET A 56 3.90 2.38 -4.81
CA MET A 56 2.68 2.13 -5.57
C MET A 56 2.82 0.93 -6.50
N PRO A 57 1.72 0.24 -6.84
CA PRO A 57 1.71 -0.79 -7.88
C PRO A 57 2.05 -0.19 -9.24
N LEU A 58 2.64 -1.00 -10.12
CA LEU A 58 2.88 -0.64 -11.52
C LEU A 58 1.57 -0.50 -12.30
N GLU A 59 0.60 -1.36 -12.00
CA GLU A 59 -0.75 -1.28 -12.55
C GLU A 59 -1.62 -0.26 -11.82
N HIS A 60 -2.62 0.24 -12.55
CA HIS A 60 -3.54 1.25 -12.03
C HIS A 60 -4.61 0.61 -11.14
N TYR A 61 -4.57 0.95 -9.85
CA TYR A 61 -5.64 0.65 -8.91
C TYR A 61 -5.95 1.92 -8.14
N PRO A 62 -7.20 2.38 -8.07
CA PRO A 62 -7.50 3.69 -7.48
C PRO A 62 -7.33 3.68 -5.96
N ILE A 63 -7.74 2.60 -5.28
CA ILE A 63 -7.75 2.48 -3.82
C ILE A 63 -7.45 1.04 -3.38
N LEU A 64 -7.23 0.84 -2.08
CA LEU A 64 -6.85 -0.44 -1.46
C LEU A 64 -7.78 -1.60 -1.86
N SER A 65 -9.09 -1.37 -1.91
CA SER A 65 -10.09 -2.41 -2.21
C SER A 65 -10.06 -2.91 -3.65
N PHE A 66 -9.38 -2.19 -4.56
CA PHE A 66 -9.19 -2.62 -5.95
C PHE A 66 -7.92 -3.44 -6.16
N LEU A 67 -7.03 -3.53 -5.17
CA LEU A 67 -5.81 -4.33 -5.28
C LEU A 67 -6.16 -5.82 -5.39
N PRO A 68 -5.68 -6.53 -6.43
CA PRO A 68 -5.79 -7.99 -6.49
C PRO A 68 -5.05 -8.65 -5.32
N PRO A 69 -5.47 -9.84 -4.87
CA PRO A 69 -4.85 -10.53 -3.73
C PRO A 69 -3.33 -10.69 -3.85
N GLU A 70 -2.82 -11.00 -5.05
CA GLU A 70 -1.37 -11.17 -5.29
C GLU A 70 -0.60 -9.85 -5.17
N THR A 71 -1.16 -8.75 -5.72
CA THR A 71 -0.57 -7.41 -5.62
C THR A 71 -0.59 -6.91 -4.17
N PHE A 72 -1.71 -7.12 -3.47
CA PHE A 72 -1.85 -6.82 -2.05
C PHE A 72 -0.81 -7.58 -1.22
N ALA A 73 -0.73 -8.90 -1.41
CA ALA A 73 0.21 -9.76 -0.69
C ALA A 73 1.67 -9.34 -0.93
N HIS A 74 2.00 -8.95 -2.16
CA HIS A 74 3.35 -8.48 -2.51
C HIS A 74 3.67 -7.13 -1.85
N LEU A 75 2.81 -6.11 -2.02
CA LEU A 75 3.00 -4.77 -1.45
C LEU A 75 3.21 -4.81 0.07
N PHE A 76 2.29 -5.46 0.78
CA PHE A 76 2.33 -5.51 2.24
C PHE A 76 3.31 -6.54 2.77
N GLY A 77 3.64 -7.58 2.00
CA GLY A 77 4.71 -8.52 2.34
C GLY A 77 6.09 -7.86 2.34
N LYS A 78 6.37 -6.99 1.36
CA LYS A 78 7.65 -6.27 1.24
C LYS A 78 7.78 -5.06 2.17
N LEU A 79 6.67 -4.54 2.68
CA LEU A 79 6.65 -3.31 3.46
C LEU A 79 7.60 -3.30 4.69
N PRO A 80 7.74 -4.37 5.50
CA PRO A 80 8.72 -4.41 6.59
C PRO A 80 10.15 -4.16 6.12
N THR A 81 10.56 -4.83 5.03
CA THR A 81 11.91 -4.66 4.46
C THR A 81 12.09 -3.27 3.87
N LEU A 82 11.06 -2.73 3.23
CA LEU A 82 11.12 -1.37 2.69
C LEU A 82 11.27 -0.33 3.80
N VAL A 83 10.53 -0.47 4.90
CA VAL A 83 10.66 0.38 6.09
C VAL A 83 12.06 0.25 6.69
N LYS A 84 12.58 -0.97 6.80
CA LYS A 84 13.95 -1.21 7.30
C LYS A 84 15.00 -0.50 6.44
N SER A 85 14.99 -0.70 5.13
CA SER A 85 15.92 -0.05 4.19
C SER A 85 15.83 1.47 4.26
N LEU A 86 14.61 2.01 4.36
CA LEU A 86 14.38 3.45 4.50
C LEU A 86 14.99 4.00 5.80
N LYS A 87 14.77 3.33 6.94
CA LYS A 87 15.33 3.70 8.24
C LYS A 87 16.86 3.67 8.22
N THR A 88 17.45 2.62 7.66
CA THR A 88 18.91 2.47 7.53
C THR A 88 19.52 3.57 6.66
N ALA A 89 18.99 3.78 5.45
CA ALA A 89 19.52 4.77 4.50
C ALA A 89 19.47 6.20 5.06
N MET A 90 18.40 6.50 5.80
CA MET A 90 18.17 7.83 6.37
C MET A 90 18.75 8.01 7.76
N VAL A 91 19.22 6.92 8.39
CA VAL A 91 19.80 6.89 9.74
C VAL A 91 18.81 7.45 10.76
N VAL A 92 17.59 6.91 10.76
CA VAL A 92 16.50 7.36 11.63
C VAL A 92 15.95 6.23 12.52
N PRO A 93 15.47 6.53 13.73
CA PRO A 93 14.97 5.51 14.66
C PRO A 93 13.58 4.98 14.29
N GLY A 94 12.78 5.74 13.55
CA GLY A 94 11.39 5.40 13.25
C GLY A 94 10.99 5.58 11.80
N ALA A 95 9.78 5.14 11.50
CA ALA A 95 9.14 5.34 10.21
C ALA A 95 7.62 5.46 10.38
N THR A 96 6.96 6.08 9.41
CA THR A 96 5.50 6.06 9.28
C THR A 96 5.10 5.65 7.88
N ALA A 97 4.24 4.63 7.76
CA ALA A 97 3.54 4.34 6.52
C ALA A 97 2.13 4.94 6.58
N PHE A 98 1.76 5.72 5.57
CA PHE A 98 0.47 6.40 5.52
C PHE A 98 -0.22 6.11 4.19
N ILE A 99 -1.47 5.65 4.29
CA ILE A 99 -2.35 5.40 3.15
C ILE A 99 -3.61 6.23 3.36
N ALA A 100 -3.88 7.12 2.42
CA ALA A 100 -5.17 7.78 2.30
C ALA A 100 -6.04 6.98 1.33
N ASN A 101 -7.01 6.23 1.86
CA ASN A 101 -7.89 5.39 1.08
C ASN A 101 -9.23 6.10 0.83
N GLY A 102 -9.35 6.75 -0.34
CA GLY A 102 -10.52 7.54 -0.74
C GLY A 102 -10.37 9.04 -0.52
N GLY A 103 -11.18 9.84 -1.23
CA GLY A 103 -11.09 11.31 -1.22
C GLY A 103 -11.30 11.94 0.16
N ALA A 104 -12.28 11.44 0.93
CA ALA A 104 -12.52 11.87 2.31
C ALA A 104 -11.32 11.61 3.24
N ALA A 105 -10.47 10.63 2.91
CA ALA A 105 -9.25 10.34 3.65
C ALA A 105 -8.04 11.20 3.23
N GLY A 106 -8.25 12.15 2.30
CA GLY A 106 -7.20 13.06 1.81
C GLY A 106 -6.48 12.56 0.56
N GLN A 107 -6.98 11.53 -0.11
CA GLN A 107 -6.36 11.04 -1.35
C GLN A 107 -6.49 12.07 -2.47
N GLN A 108 -5.37 12.44 -3.09
CA GLN A 108 -5.31 13.52 -4.08
C GLN A 108 -5.33 13.05 -5.54
N SER A 109 -5.01 11.78 -5.80
CA SER A 109 -4.98 11.21 -7.15
C SER A 109 -5.46 9.75 -7.10
N PRO A 110 -6.21 9.28 -8.11
CA PRO A 110 -6.78 7.93 -8.14
C PRO A 110 -5.72 6.88 -8.51
N HIS A 111 -4.61 6.80 -7.78
CA HIS A 111 -3.66 5.68 -7.84
C HIS A 111 -3.31 5.30 -6.42
N PHE A 112 -3.38 4.01 -6.10
CA PHE A 112 -3.09 3.52 -4.77
C PHE A 112 -1.67 3.90 -4.41
N LEU A 113 -1.54 4.66 -3.33
CA LEU A 113 -0.30 5.28 -2.92
C LEU A 113 -0.08 5.03 -1.44
N MET A 114 1.12 4.56 -1.12
CA MET A 114 1.59 4.45 0.24
C MET A 114 2.77 5.40 0.42
N HIS A 115 2.57 6.37 1.31
CA HIS A 115 3.64 7.27 1.73
C HIS A 115 4.47 6.58 2.80
N LEU A 116 5.79 6.54 2.63
CA LEU A 116 6.72 6.15 3.68
C LEU A 116 7.54 7.37 4.10
N PHE A 117 7.43 7.70 5.38
CA PHE A 117 8.14 8.78 6.01
C PHE A 117 9.22 8.19 6.92
N PRO A 118 10.52 8.42 6.67
CA PRO A 118 11.54 8.20 7.69
C PRO A 118 11.33 9.23 8.82
N ARG A 119 11.31 8.78 10.08
CA ARG A 119 10.89 9.62 11.21
C ARG A 119 11.93 9.70 12.31
N GLU A 120 11.99 10.85 12.96
CA GLU A 120 12.76 11.09 14.17
C GLU A 120 11.99 12.03 15.11
N ARG A 121 12.46 12.18 16.35
CA ARG A 121 11.88 13.19 17.25
C ARG A 121 12.10 14.59 16.66
N TRP A 122 11.11 15.46 16.78
CA TRP A 122 11.20 16.85 16.33
C TRP A 122 11.32 17.03 14.82
N ASP A 123 10.91 16.03 14.03
CA ASP A 123 10.85 16.14 12.56
C ASP A 123 9.72 17.05 12.05
N GLY A 124 8.86 17.54 12.96
CA GLY A 124 7.79 18.48 12.68
C GLY A 124 6.60 17.88 11.94
N LEU A 125 6.62 16.57 11.67
CA LEU A 125 5.50 15.84 11.08
C LEU A 125 4.63 15.26 12.21
N SER A 126 3.35 15.61 12.22
CA SER A 126 2.40 14.98 13.13
C SER A 126 1.22 14.45 12.32
N LEU A 127 1.10 13.13 12.30
CA LEU A 127 0.00 12.36 11.70
C LEU A 127 -0.89 11.74 12.78
N SER A 128 -0.81 12.29 13.99
CA SER A 128 -1.74 12.06 15.08
C SER A 128 -2.57 13.33 15.32
N GLY A 129 -3.74 13.19 15.93
CA GLY A 129 -4.53 14.36 16.33
C GLY A 129 -6.02 14.12 16.28
N GLY A 130 -6.77 15.06 16.87
CA GLY A 130 -8.23 15.01 16.98
C GLY A 130 -8.70 14.81 18.43
N LYS A 131 -9.72 15.56 18.84
CA LYS A 131 -10.47 15.30 20.08
C LYS A 131 -11.60 14.32 19.73
N GLY A 132 -11.22 13.08 19.45
CA GLY A 132 -12.13 12.07 18.91
C GLY A 132 -13.20 11.65 19.91
N GLN A 133 -14.30 11.13 19.38
CA GLN A 133 -15.41 10.62 20.16
C GLN A 133 -15.25 9.11 20.38
N LYS A 134 -15.38 8.65 21.63
CA LYS A 134 -15.51 7.22 21.90
C LYS A 134 -16.74 6.67 21.18
N THR A 135 -16.55 5.57 20.48
CA THR A 135 -17.59 4.92 19.66
C THR A 135 -17.84 3.54 20.24
N ASP A 136 -19.10 3.12 20.36
CA ASP A 136 -19.41 1.73 20.65
C ASP A 136 -19.05 0.88 19.42
N LEU A 137 -18.06 0.02 19.58
CA LEU A 137 -17.54 -0.86 18.53
C LEU A 137 -17.89 -2.34 18.79
N SER A 138 -18.79 -2.63 19.73
CA SER A 138 -19.15 -4.01 20.09
C SER A 138 -19.63 -4.84 18.87
N GLY A 139 -20.50 -4.25 18.06
CA GLY A 139 -20.96 -4.85 16.80
C GLY A 139 -19.84 -5.03 15.77
N PHE A 140 -18.94 -4.05 15.66
CA PHE A 140 -17.77 -4.10 14.79
C PHE A 140 -16.84 -5.27 15.16
N TRP A 141 -16.48 -5.40 16.45
CA TRP A 141 -15.61 -6.47 16.92
C TRP A 141 -16.21 -7.85 16.69
N LYS A 142 -17.53 -7.99 16.93
CA LYS A 142 -18.24 -9.24 16.64
C LYS A 142 -18.14 -9.62 15.15
N SER A 143 -18.36 -8.66 14.25
CA SER A 143 -18.26 -8.88 12.80
C SER A 143 -16.83 -9.20 12.37
N LEU A 144 -15.83 -8.47 12.88
CA LEU A 144 -14.44 -8.71 12.54
C LEU A 144 -13.99 -10.11 12.99
N ASN A 145 -14.28 -10.48 14.24
CA ASN A 145 -13.96 -11.82 14.75
C ASN A 145 -14.62 -12.92 13.90
N ALA A 146 -15.88 -12.75 13.50
CA ALA A 146 -16.58 -13.72 12.66
C ALA A 146 -15.92 -13.88 11.28
N VAL A 147 -15.69 -12.76 10.58
CA VAL A 147 -15.09 -12.75 9.24
C VAL A 147 -13.67 -13.29 9.26
N MET A 148 -12.84 -12.88 10.23
CA MET A 148 -11.46 -13.36 10.29
C MET A 148 -11.38 -14.83 10.70
N THR A 149 -12.31 -15.31 11.54
CA THR A 149 -12.41 -16.74 11.84
C THR A 149 -12.67 -17.52 10.55
N GLU A 150 -13.68 -17.15 9.77
CA GLU A 150 -13.97 -17.80 8.49
C GLU A 150 -12.79 -17.72 7.52
N HIS A 151 -12.15 -16.55 7.41
CA HIS A 151 -11.06 -16.31 6.48
C HIS A 151 -9.79 -17.12 6.82
N PHE A 152 -9.50 -17.31 8.11
CA PHE A 152 -8.25 -17.92 8.58
C PHE A 152 -8.40 -19.30 9.21
N SER A 153 -9.58 -19.92 9.14
CA SER A 153 -9.96 -21.20 9.79
C SER A 153 -8.98 -22.38 9.60
N ARG A 154 -7.86 -22.31 10.32
CA ARG A 154 -6.88 -23.36 10.65
C ARG A 154 -6.28 -23.21 12.05
N ASN A 155 -6.84 -22.40 12.96
CA ASN A 155 -6.51 -22.56 14.38
C ASN A 155 -7.63 -22.15 15.36
N PRO A 156 -8.30 -23.11 16.01
CA PRO A 156 -9.31 -22.87 17.05
C PRO A 156 -8.65 -22.64 18.42
N GLY A 157 -7.68 -21.72 18.51
CA GLY A 157 -6.78 -21.59 19.66
C GLY A 157 -6.82 -20.26 20.43
N GLY A 158 -7.45 -19.23 19.89
CA GLY A 158 -7.65 -17.96 20.61
C GLY A 158 -9.01 -17.97 21.28
N SER A 159 -9.06 -18.02 22.61
CA SER A 159 -10.28 -17.64 23.33
C SER A 159 -10.70 -16.26 22.82
N VAL A 160 -11.90 -16.13 22.24
CA VAL A 160 -12.49 -14.81 21.90
C VAL A 160 -12.62 -14.04 23.21
N LYS A 161 -11.59 -13.26 23.53
CA LYS A 161 -11.58 -12.44 24.71
C LYS A 161 -12.36 -11.19 24.37
N THR A 162 -13.61 -11.20 24.81
CA THR A 162 -14.52 -10.05 24.93
C THR A 162 -15.08 -9.49 23.61
N SER A 163 -16.24 -8.84 23.71
CA SER A 163 -16.91 -8.11 22.62
C SER A 163 -16.23 -6.77 22.28
N GLU A 164 -15.03 -6.50 22.83
CA GLU A 164 -14.40 -5.17 22.80
C GLU A 164 -13.04 -5.16 22.08
N THR A 165 -12.54 -6.33 21.67
CA THR A 165 -11.24 -6.48 21.01
C THR A 165 -11.26 -7.53 19.90
N TYR A 166 -10.21 -7.53 19.10
CA TYR A 166 -9.87 -8.59 18.16
C TYR A 166 -8.54 -9.22 18.58
N GLU A 167 -8.44 -10.55 18.55
CA GLU A 167 -7.20 -11.26 18.81
C GLU A 167 -7.20 -12.56 18.00
N ASP A 168 -6.17 -12.77 17.20
CA ASP A 168 -5.84 -14.07 16.61
C ASP A 168 -4.47 -14.55 17.07
N ASP A 169 -3.92 -15.57 16.41
CA ASP A 169 -2.63 -16.17 16.74
C ASP A 169 -1.42 -15.20 16.59
N LEU A 170 -1.62 -14.04 15.95
CA LEU A 170 -0.57 -13.09 15.66
C LEU A 170 -0.96 -11.62 15.94
N VAL A 171 -2.14 -11.21 15.50
CA VAL A 171 -2.61 -9.83 15.46
C VAL A 171 -3.58 -9.58 16.60
N GLN A 172 -3.38 -8.46 17.29
CA GLN A 172 -4.31 -7.92 18.27
C GLN A 172 -4.88 -6.60 17.76
N GLY A 173 -6.14 -6.35 18.08
CA GLY A 173 -6.87 -5.13 17.74
C GLY A 173 -7.70 -4.62 18.91
N SER A 174 -7.68 -3.30 19.12
CA SER A 174 -8.44 -2.64 20.18
C SER A 174 -8.84 -1.22 19.79
N ALA A 175 -9.78 -0.65 20.53
CA ALA A 175 -10.05 0.79 20.49
C ALA A 175 -9.06 1.50 21.44
N PRO A 176 -8.38 2.57 21.00
CA PRO A 176 -7.46 3.28 21.88
C PRO A 176 -8.21 4.09 22.94
N ASP A 177 -7.61 4.24 24.12
CA ASP A 177 -8.19 5.01 25.23
C ASP A 177 -8.51 6.47 24.85
N ASN A 178 -7.64 7.05 24.03
CA ASN A 178 -7.73 8.41 23.51
C ASN A 178 -7.89 8.36 21.98
N PRO A 179 -9.11 8.17 21.46
CA PRO A 179 -9.34 8.08 20.03
C PRO A 179 -9.12 9.43 19.32
N TRP A 180 -8.56 9.37 18.12
CA TRP A 180 -8.34 10.52 17.24
C TRP A 180 -9.62 10.91 16.52
N GLY A 181 -10.47 9.93 16.20
CA GLY A 181 -11.76 10.11 15.55
C GLY A 181 -12.74 9.00 15.86
N LYS A 182 -13.97 9.15 15.36
CA LYS A 182 -15.03 8.15 15.48
C LYS A 182 -14.59 6.83 14.85
N GLY A 183 -14.77 5.73 15.57
CA GLY A 183 -14.41 4.39 15.10
C GLY A 183 -12.91 4.13 14.97
N HIS A 184 -12.04 4.91 15.62
CA HIS A 184 -10.60 4.68 15.63
C HIS A 184 -10.29 3.29 16.21
N VAL A 185 -9.59 2.48 15.41
CA VAL A 185 -9.11 1.15 15.77
C VAL A 185 -7.59 1.11 15.64
N VAL A 186 -6.93 0.40 16.55
CA VAL A 186 -5.48 0.15 16.49
C VAL A 186 -5.24 -1.34 16.39
N LEU A 187 -4.36 -1.74 15.47
CA LEU A 187 -3.85 -3.09 15.33
C LEU A 187 -2.36 -3.15 15.65
N SER A 188 -1.90 -4.27 16.20
CA SER A 188 -0.49 -4.51 16.54
C SER A 188 -0.17 -6.01 16.57
N ILE A 189 1.12 -6.34 16.57
CA ILE A 189 1.63 -7.70 16.86
C ILE A 189 2.47 -7.58 18.14
N PRO A 190 2.05 -8.19 19.26
CA PRO A 190 2.75 -8.05 20.54
C PRO A 190 4.21 -8.46 20.49
N GLY A 191 5.07 -7.66 21.13
CA GLY A 191 6.49 -7.99 21.31
C GLY A 191 7.35 -7.94 20.04
N LYS A 192 6.84 -7.36 18.95
CA LYS A 192 7.59 -7.18 17.70
C LYS A 192 7.68 -5.72 17.31
N GLU A 193 8.73 -5.35 16.59
CA GLU A 193 8.79 -4.11 15.80
C GLU A 193 8.39 -4.41 14.35
N PHE A 194 7.86 -3.40 13.66
CA PHE A 194 7.30 -3.61 12.32
C PHE A 194 8.36 -4.02 11.29
N ASP A 195 9.54 -3.40 11.32
CA ASP A 195 10.66 -3.66 10.42
C ASP A 195 11.41 -4.98 10.71
N GLN A 196 10.94 -5.73 11.70
CA GLN A 196 11.39 -7.09 12.05
C GLN A 196 10.37 -8.17 11.68
N LEU A 197 9.20 -7.78 11.17
CA LEU A 197 8.19 -8.74 10.72
C LEU A 197 8.64 -9.46 9.45
N ASP A 198 8.33 -10.76 9.38
CA ASP A 198 8.41 -11.49 8.12
C ASP A 198 7.24 -11.14 7.19
N GLU A 199 7.34 -11.56 5.92
CA GLU A 199 6.33 -11.27 4.91
C GLU A 199 4.94 -11.84 5.30
N ASN A 200 4.89 -13.00 5.98
CA ASN A 200 3.62 -13.61 6.39
C ASN A 200 2.92 -12.76 7.45
N ALA A 201 3.66 -12.33 8.45
CA ALA A 201 3.16 -11.54 9.56
C ALA A 201 2.65 -10.19 9.11
N SER A 202 3.39 -9.51 8.23
CA SER A 202 2.96 -8.23 7.66
C SER A 202 1.71 -8.40 6.78
N ARG A 203 1.68 -9.42 5.91
CA ARG A 203 0.48 -9.72 5.10
C ARG A 203 -0.74 -10.00 5.97
N ARG A 204 -0.57 -10.76 7.07
CA ARG A 204 -1.64 -11.07 8.03
C ARG A 204 -2.17 -9.80 8.68
N LEU A 205 -1.29 -8.93 9.19
CA LEU A 205 -1.65 -7.64 9.77
C LEU A 205 -2.47 -6.78 8.80
N PHE A 206 -1.98 -6.60 7.56
CA PHE A 206 -2.68 -5.77 6.59
C PHE A 206 -3.97 -6.42 6.07
N THR A 207 -4.05 -7.75 6.01
CA THR A 207 -5.31 -8.45 5.69
C THR A 207 -6.36 -8.15 6.74
N VAL A 208 -6.03 -8.29 8.03
CA VAL A 208 -6.92 -7.90 9.14
C VAL A 208 -7.32 -6.43 9.01
N ALA A 209 -6.37 -5.52 8.74
CA ALA A 209 -6.67 -4.11 8.53
C ALA A 209 -7.62 -3.83 7.36
N SER A 210 -7.49 -4.57 6.25
CA SER A 210 -8.34 -4.42 5.07
C SER A 210 -9.79 -4.81 5.37
N TYR A 211 -9.99 -5.95 6.03
CA TYR A 211 -11.32 -6.39 6.47
C TYR A 211 -11.90 -5.46 7.53
N ALA A 212 -11.10 -5.07 8.53
CA ALA A 212 -11.52 -4.12 9.55
C ALA A 212 -11.95 -2.78 8.93
N SER A 213 -11.17 -2.26 7.97
CA SER A 213 -11.51 -1.03 7.24
C SER A 213 -12.83 -1.15 6.47
N SER A 214 -13.09 -2.30 5.85
CA SER A 214 -14.33 -2.55 5.11
C SER A 214 -15.55 -2.62 6.05
N ILE A 215 -15.41 -3.31 7.19
CA ILE A 215 -16.49 -3.39 8.19
C ILE A 215 -16.74 -2.01 8.81
N LEU A 216 -15.71 -1.22 9.12
CA LEU A 216 -15.87 0.14 9.63
C LEU A 216 -16.55 1.04 8.60
N PHE A 217 -16.18 0.91 7.32
CA PHE A 217 -16.81 1.64 6.22
C PHE A 217 -18.30 1.37 6.15
N GLU A 218 -18.71 0.10 6.17
CA GLU A 218 -20.13 -0.29 6.10
C GLU A 218 -20.89 0.06 7.39
N SER A 219 -20.35 -0.30 8.56
CA SER A 219 -21.05 -0.16 9.84
C SER A 219 -21.18 1.29 10.30
N LEU A 220 -20.22 2.15 9.97
CA LEU A 220 -20.22 3.55 10.36
C LEU A 220 -20.60 4.49 9.21
N GLN A 221 -20.83 3.95 8.01
CA GLN A 221 -21.08 4.71 6.77
C GLN A 221 -19.95 5.71 6.50
N ALA A 222 -18.70 5.27 6.64
CA ALA A 222 -17.55 6.10 6.31
C ALA A 222 -17.45 6.31 4.80
N HIS A 223 -16.74 7.35 4.37
CA HIS A 223 -16.48 7.65 2.96
C HIS A 223 -15.03 7.34 2.55
N GLY A 224 -14.20 6.91 3.50
CA GLY A 224 -12.82 6.53 3.28
C GLY A 224 -12.18 6.05 4.59
N THR A 225 -10.90 5.68 4.51
CA THR A 225 -10.13 5.23 5.68
C THR A 225 -8.69 5.72 5.56
N ASN A 226 -8.11 6.24 6.64
CA ASN A 226 -6.66 6.33 6.74
C ASN A 226 -6.10 5.10 7.44
N LEU A 227 -5.05 4.52 6.85
CA LEU A 227 -4.21 3.52 7.51
C LEU A 227 -2.89 4.21 7.83
N ILE A 228 -2.53 4.26 9.10
CA ILE A 228 -1.33 4.95 9.59
C ILE A 228 -0.53 3.99 10.45
N LEU A 229 0.57 3.50 9.92
CA LEU A 229 1.49 2.64 10.64
C LEU A 229 2.62 3.48 11.22
N HIS A 230 2.71 3.59 12.53
CA HIS A 230 3.91 4.10 13.20
C HIS A 230 4.79 2.93 13.63
N THR A 231 6.11 3.07 13.53
CA THR A 231 7.09 2.14 14.10
C THR A 231 8.35 2.88 14.52
N GLY A 232 8.93 2.49 15.66
CA GLY A 232 10.07 3.18 16.25
C GLY A 232 9.73 4.59 16.73
N GLU A 233 10.75 5.34 17.15
CA GLU A 233 10.55 6.66 17.76
C GLU A 233 10.34 7.75 16.71
N SER A 234 9.41 8.67 16.98
CA SER A 234 9.09 9.82 16.13
C SER A 234 8.37 10.91 16.92
N GLU A 235 8.13 12.07 16.30
CA GLU A 235 7.34 13.17 16.90
C GLU A 235 6.00 12.71 17.51
N ASP A 236 5.31 11.77 16.85
CA ASP A 236 3.97 11.31 17.21
C ASP A 236 3.89 9.83 17.64
N ASN A 237 5.04 9.16 17.81
CA ASN A 237 5.10 7.82 18.37
C ASN A 237 6.32 7.67 19.27
N ASP A 238 6.10 7.27 20.53
CA ASP A 238 7.20 7.14 21.48
C ASP A 238 8.10 5.95 21.20
N SER A 239 7.49 4.78 20.97
CA SER A 239 8.17 3.51 20.68
C SER A 239 7.15 2.49 20.18
N GLY A 240 7.63 1.28 19.84
CA GLY A 240 6.77 0.21 19.35
C GLY A 240 6.26 0.48 17.94
N PHE A 241 5.44 -0.43 17.44
CA PHE A 241 4.64 -0.19 16.25
C PHE A 241 3.14 -0.34 16.50
N ARG A 242 2.36 0.49 15.82
CA ARG A 242 0.89 0.50 15.85
C ARG A 242 0.36 0.84 14.46
N LEU A 243 -0.63 0.09 14.00
CA LEU A 243 -1.37 0.37 12.77
C LEU A 243 -2.74 0.95 13.15
N HIS A 244 -2.90 2.24 12.93
CA HIS A 244 -4.12 2.99 13.17
C HIS A 244 -5.03 2.90 11.94
N LEU A 245 -6.30 2.56 12.17
CA LEU A 245 -7.37 2.59 11.20
C LEU A 245 -8.34 3.70 11.61
N LEU A 246 -8.48 4.70 10.74
CA LEU A 246 -9.32 5.87 10.99
C LEU A 246 -10.36 5.96 9.89
N PRO A 247 -11.61 5.57 10.17
CA PRO A 247 -12.74 5.84 9.28
C PRO A 247 -12.89 7.36 9.08
N ARG A 248 -13.14 7.78 7.84
CA ARG A 248 -13.15 9.19 7.44
C ARG A 248 -14.48 9.58 6.84
N TRP A 249 -14.92 10.80 7.14
CA TRP A 249 -16.09 11.43 6.50
C TRP A 249 -15.67 12.72 5.84
N GLN A 250 -16.53 13.20 4.94
CA GLN A 250 -16.38 14.55 4.42
C GLN A 250 -16.50 15.52 5.59
N ASP A 251 -15.52 16.42 5.73
CA ASP A 251 -15.49 17.48 6.75
C ASP A 251 -15.54 16.97 8.21
N ASP A 252 -14.94 15.81 8.50
CA ASP A 252 -14.86 15.25 9.87
C ASP A 252 -13.93 16.00 10.83
N GLY A 253 -13.31 17.10 10.37
CA GLY A 253 -12.40 17.93 11.15
C GLY A 253 -11.03 17.29 11.42
N LEU A 254 -10.79 16.06 10.94
CA LEU A 254 -9.51 15.37 11.13
C LEU A 254 -8.54 15.77 10.02
N LEU A 255 -7.70 16.76 10.29
CA LEU A 255 -6.75 17.29 9.31
C LEU A 255 -5.40 16.57 9.37
N LEU A 256 -5.33 15.40 8.75
CA LEU A 256 -4.09 14.65 8.55
C LEU A 256 -3.37 15.16 7.30
N SER A 257 -2.80 16.36 7.41
CA SER A 257 -2.06 17.01 6.32
C SER A 257 -0.68 17.41 6.79
N TRP A 258 0.28 17.42 5.86
CA TRP A 258 1.63 17.88 6.11
C TRP A 258 1.97 19.07 5.23
N LYS A 259 2.91 19.88 5.72
CA LYS A 259 3.55 20.91 4.92
C LYS A 259 4.87 20.35 4.37
N PRO A 260 5.16 20.53 3.07
CA PRO A 260 6.47 20.20 2.55
C PRO A 260 7.58 20.95 3.28
N LEU A 261 8.77 20.36 3.32
CA LEU A 261 9.98 21.01 3.85
C LEU A 261 10.20 22.37 3.17
N ALA A 262 10.47 23.39 3.98
CA ALA A 262 10.73 24.75 3.49
C ALA A 262 11.95 24.79 2.56
N GLN A 263 13.00 24.03 2.90
CA GLN A 263 14.16 23.83 2.04
C GLN A 263 14.07 22.47 1.35
N LYS A 264 14.07 22.47 0.01
CA LYS A 264 14.05 21.23 -0.76
C LYS A 264 15.38 20.49 -0.59
N PRO A 265 15.35 19.21 -0.17
CA PRO A 265 16.57 18.43 -0.02
C PRO A 265 17.14 18.03 -1.39
N ASP A 266 18.43 17.65 -1.41
CA ASP A 266 19.05 17.04 -2.59
C ASP A 266 18.50 15.63 -2.83
N LEU A 267 17.56 15.52 -3.76
CA LEU A 267 16.88 14.27 -4.07
C LEU A 267 17.78 13.27 -4.80
N GLU A 268 18.79 13.69 -5.58
CA GLU A 268 19.69 12.74 -6.23
C GLU A 268 20.66 12.11 -5.22
N ALA A 269 21.17 12.91 -4.27
CA ALA A 269 22.00 12.38 -3.19
C ALA A 269 21.22 11.39 -2.31
N ILE A 270 19.97 11.71 -1.95
CA ILE A 270 19.11 10.81 -1.16
C ILE A 270 18.78 9.55 -1.95
N LYS A 271 18.41 9.69 -3.23
CA LYS A 271 18.13 8.55 -4.11
C LYS A 271 19.31 7.61 -4.22
N SER A 272 20.54 8.12 -4.32
CA SER A 272 21.73 7.28 -4.35
C SER A 272 21.83 6.41 -3.10
N LYS A 273 21.70 7.01 -1.91
CA LYS A 273 21.74 6.28 -0.63
C LYS A 273 20.65 5.23 -0.52
N LEU A 274 19.43 5.58 -0.91
CA LEU A 274 18.29 4.67 -0.85
C LEU A 274 18.42 3.51 -1.82
N ARG A 275 18.93 3.76 -3.04
CA ARG A 275 19.11 2.68 -4.03
C ARG A 275 20.04 1.58 -3.52
N ASP A 276 21.09 1.94 -2.79
CA ASP A 276 22.04 0.97 -2.22
C ASP A 276 21.34 0.06 -1.19
N GLU A 277 20.51 0.63 -0.32
CA GLU A 277 19.75 -0.12 0.69
C GLU A 277 18.57 -0.91 0.10
N PHE A 278 17.91 -0.39 -0.94
CA PHE A 278 16.79 -1.07 -1.60
C PHE A 278 17.22 -2.18 -2.56
N PHE A 279 18.47 -2.15 -3.04
CA PHE A 279 19.02 -3.25 -3.84
C PHE A 279 19.04 -4.58 -3.06
N VAL A 280 19.12 -4.51 -1.73
CA VAL A 280 19.13 -5.68 -0.83
C VAL A 280 17.73 -6.31 -0.66
N VAL A 281 16.66 -5.62 -1.07
CA VAL A 281 15.30 -6.17 -0.97
C VAL A 281 15.12 -7.26 -2.02
N GLU A 282 15.28 -8.53 -1.62
CA GLU A 282 15.23 -9.69 -2.53
C GLU A 282 13.96 -9.70 -3.40
N HIS A 283 14.18 -9.73 -4.72
CA HIS A 283 13.15 -9.89 -5.72
C HIS A 283 12.87 -11.38 -5.93
N THR A 284 11.89 -11.92 -5.21
CA THR A 284 11.30 -13.22 -5.59
C THR A 284 10.17 -12.92 -6.57
N PRO A 285 10.37 -13.09 -7.91
CA PRO A 285 9.26 -12.93 -8.83
C PRO A 285 8.16 -13.95 -8.48
N PRO A 286 6.87 -13.58 -8.57
CA PRO A 286 5.80 -14.53 -8.34
C PRO A 286 5.95 -15.72 -9.30
N PRO A 287 5.62 -16.95 -8.87
CA PRO A 287 5.60 -18.09 -9.79
C PRO A 287 4.62 -17.77 -10.92
N ILE A 288 5.14 -17.66 -12.14
CA ILE A 288 4.33 -17.46 -13.33
C ILE A 288 3.38 -18.65 -13.43
N LYS A 289 2.09 -18.45 -13.15
CA LYS A 289 1.05 -19.40 -13.55
C LYS A 289 0.99 -19.37 -15.07
N ARG A 290 1.81 -20.17 -15.73
CA ARG A 290 1.60 -20.49 -17.14
C ARG A 290 0.23 -21.15 -17.21
N LYS A 291 -0.74 -20.48 -17.85
CA LYS A 291 -1.83 -21.22 -18.47
C LYS A 291 -1.14 -22.18 -19.42
N GLU A 292 -1.32 -23.49 -19.22
CA GLU A 292 -1.06 -24.46 -20.26
C GLU A 292 -2.03 -24.17 -21.40
N GLU A 293 -1.66 -23.22 -22.25
CA GLU A 293 -2.20 -23.18 -23.60
C GLU A 293 -1.44 -24.24 -24.38
N ASP A 294 -2.22 -25.12 -25.02
CA ASP A 294 -1.78 -26.17 -25.94
C ASP A 294 -0.98 -25.58 -27.11
N THR A 295 0.29 -25.30 -26.84
CA THR A 295 1.24 -24.70 -27.79
C THR A 295 1.82 -25.74 -28.76
N GLY A 296 1.57 -27.02 -28.55
CA GLY A 296 2.13 -28.09 -29.40
C GLY A 296 1.58 -28.09 -30.82
N ASP A 297 0.27 -27.82 -30.97
CA ASP A 297 -0.42 -28.00 -32.25
C ASP A 297 -0.51 -26.70 -33.09
N LYS A 298 -0.41 -25.53 -32.46
CA LYS A 298 -0.35 -24.23 -33.15
C LYS A 298 1.02 -23.92 -33.75
N LEU A 299 2.12 -24.33 -33.09
CA LEU A 299 3.48 -24.09 -33.59
C LEU A 299 3.80 -24.89 -34.85
N LYS A 300 3.29 -26.14 -34.97
CA LYS A 300 3.45 -26.94 -36.20
C LYS A 300 2.71 -26.36 -37.40
N LYS A 301 1.53 -25.78 -37.20
CA LYS A 301 0.75 -25.15 -38.29
C LYS A 301 1.33 -23.83 -38.80
N ILE A 302 2.13 -23.13 -37.98
CA ILE A 302 2.77 -21.86 -38.37
C ILE A 302 4.12 -22.13 -39.09
N LEU A 303 4.82 -23.20 -38.74
CA LEU A 303 6.14 -23.52 -39.31
C LEU A 303 6.10 -24.15 -40.72
N GLU A 304 4.92 -24.48 -41.27
CA GLU A 304 4.79 -25.06 -42.61
C GLU A 304 4.30 -24.08 -43.70
N LYS A 305 4.20 -22.77 -43.45
CA LYS A 305 3.80 -21.81 -44.49
C LYS A 305 4.76 -20.62 -44.63
N GLN A 306 5.65 -20.79 -45.63
CA GLN A 306 6.25 -19.79 -46.54
C GLN A 306 7.31 -18.81 -45.99
N SER A 307 8.39 -18.65 -46.79
CA SER A 307 9.62 -17.95 -46.42
C SER A 307 9.52 -16.41 -46.49
N PRO A 308 10.36 -15.67 -45.73
CA PRO A 308 10.15 -14.24 -45.44
C PRO A 308 10.72 -13.25 -46.48
N ASP A 309 11.19 -13.71 -47.64
CA ASP A 309 11.96 -12.83 -48.55
C ASP A 309 11.08 -12.04 -49.53
N SER A 310 9.77 -12.30 -49.63
CA SER A 310 8.90 -11.65 -50.62
C SER A 310 8.10 -10.44 -50.11
N GLU A 311 7.94 -10.27 -48.79
CA GLU A 311 7.17 -9.14 -48.21
C GLU A 311 8.04 -7.91 -47.95
N ILE A 312 9.33 -8.09 -47.67
CA ILE A 312 10.28 -6.99 -47.44
C ILE A 312 10.55 -6.23 -48.75
N GLU A 313 10.65 -6.92 -49.88
CA GLU A 313 10.82 -6.28 -51.19
C GLU A 313 9.58 -5.47 -51.62
N ARG A 314 8.38 -5.92 -51.23
CA ARG A 314 7.13 -5.22 -51.57
C ARG A 314 6.95 -3.93 -50.77
N ALA A 315 7.33 -3.92 -49.50
CA ALA A 315 7.28 -2.74 -48.64
C ALA A 315 8.26 -1.63 -49.08
N ILE A 316 9.42 -2.00 -49.63
CA ILE A 316 10.42 -1.03 -50.13
C ILE A 316 9.99 -0.37 -51.45
N SER A 317 9.20 -1.06 -52.27
CA SER A 317 8.64 -0.54 -53.54
C SER A 317 7.54 0.51 -53.33
N GLU A 318 6.68 0.31 -52.33
CA GLU A 318 5.53 1.20 -52.06
C GLU A 318 5.92 2.51 -51.38
N ALA A 319 7.08 2.56 -50.70
CA ALA A 319 7.58 3.78 -50.04
C ALA A 319 8.28 4.77 -50.98
N ARG A 320 8.37 4.49 -52.30
CA ARG A 320 9.05 5.32 -53.31
C ARG A 320 8.13 5.89 -54.40
N LYS A 321 6.81 5.86 -54.21
CA LYS A 321 5.83 6.58 -55.04
C LYS A 321 5.14 7.66 -54.24
#